data_AF-A0A7W1UF44-F1
#
_entry.id   AF-A0A7W1UF44-F1
#
_cell.length_a   1.000
_cell.length_b   1.000
_cell.length_c   1.000
_cell.angle_alpha   90.00
_cell.angle_beta   90.00
_cell.angle_gamma   90.00
#
_symmetry.space_group_name_H-M   'P 1'
#
loop_
_entity.id
_entity.type
_entity.pdbx_description
1 polymer ?
#
loop_
_entity_poly.entity_id
_entity_poly.type
_entity_poly.pdbx_seq_one_letter_code
_entity_poly.pdbx_strand_id
1 'polypeptide(L)'
;GRIRTQARVASIQKTGVTLESGEALSARAIVLATDGPAATRLAPGLNSVPYRRVTCLYYGAPEPPFSGPFLLLNGEEAGPINNLCVLTQIAPTYSTTNKQLISVSVLNHADPSKEDLAIRVRQQLREWFGSQVEDWQPIRTYHITAAQPVQVPPFPNPFSRQTHVQDGVFTCGDFCATGTIDGALFSGRRAAEDIRKWLET
;
A
#
# COMPACT_ATOMS: atom_id res chain seq x y z
N GLY A 1 -24.27 -5.08 -8.75
CA GLY A 1 -23.10 -4.26 -9.13
C GLY A 1 -22.33 -4.96 -10.24
N ARG A 2 -21.54 -4.22 -11.03
CA ARG A 2 -20.67 -4.77 -12.08
C ARG A 2 -19.23 -4.38 -11.76
N ILE A 3 -18.31 -5.35 -11.75
CA ILE A 3 -16.87 -5.09 -11.60
C ILE A 3 -16.25 -5.12 -13.00
N ARG A 4 -15.46 -4.10 -13.32
CA ARG A 4 -14.71 -4.00 -14.57
C ARG A 4 -13.23 -3.80 -14.25
N THR A 5 -12.41 -4.78 -14.60
CA THR A 5 -10.95 -4.69 -14.52
C THR A 5 -10.37 -4.19 -15.84
N GLN A 6 -9.11 -3.76 -15.85
CA GLN A 6 -8.45 -3.22 -17.06
C GLN A 6 -9.19 -2.01 -17.68
N ALA A 7 -9.92 -1.26 -16.85
CA ALA A 7 -10.76 -0.13 -17.25
C ALA A 7 -10.35 1.10 -16.45
N ARG A 8 -9.15 1.63 -16.69
CA ARG A 8 -8.63 2.78 -15.95
C ARG A 8 -9.41 4.04 -16.33
N VAL A 9 -9.79 4.82 -15.32
CA VAL A 9 -10.40 6.15 -15.49
C VAL A 9 -9.31 7.15 -15.86
N ALA A 10 -9.50 7.84 -16.98
CA ALA A 10 -8.63 8.91 -17.46
C ALA A 10 -9.03 10.27 -16.87
N SER A 11 -10.35 10.53 -16.77
CA SER A 11 -10.88 11.78 -16.24
C SER A 11 -12.26 11.60 -15.63
N ILE A 12 -12.63 12.53 -14.74
CA ILE A 12 -13.96 12.59 -14.13
C ILE A 12 -14.70 13.84 -14.60
N GLN A 13 -16.00 13.73 -14.75
CA GLN A 13 -16.94 14.84 -14.94
C GLN A 13 -18.03 14.75 -13.86
N LYS A 14 -18.82 15.80 -13.70
CA LYS A 14 -19.86 15.88 -12.65
C LYS A 14 -20.81 14.67 -12.62
N THR A 15 -21.13 14.11 -13.78
CA THR A 15 -22.14 13.04 -13.95
C THR A 15 -21.56 11.79 -14.61
N GLY A 16 -20.25 11.60 -14.58
CA GLY A 16 -19.63 10.46 -15.24
C GLY A 16 -18.11 10.43 -15.21
N VAL A 17 -17.56 9.39 -15.83
CA VAL A 17 -16.13 9.19 -16.00
C VAL A 17 -15.80 8.83 -17.44
N THR A 18 -14.64 9.26 -17.91
CA THR A 18 -14.07 8.80 -19.18
C THR A 18 -12.94 7.82 -18.90
N LEU A 19 -12.99 6.65 -19.53
CA LEU A 19 -11.93 5.64 -19.44
C LEU A 19 -10.77 5.99 -20.39
N GLU A 20 -9.59 5.42 -20.16
CA GLU A 20 -8.45 5.55 -21.09
C GLU A 20 -8.75 4.99 -22.49
N SER A 21 -9.73 4.08 -22.61
CA SER A 21 -10.22 3.60 -23.91
C SER A 21 -11.04 4.63 -24.70
N GLY A 22 -11.40 5.77 -24.08
CA GLY A 22 -12.32 6.76 -24.62
C GLY A 22 -13.80 6.49 -24.33
N GLU A 23 -14.14 5.34 -23.72
CA GLU A 23 -15.51 5.04 -23.31
C GLU A 23 -15.96 6.00 -22.19
N ALA A 24 -17.17 6.56 -22.33
CA ALA A 24 -17.80 7.39 -21.33
C ALA A 24 -18.86 6.60 -20.53
N LEU A 25 -18.81 6.73 -19.21
CA LEU A 25 -19.76 6.10 -18.30
C LEU A 25 -20.49 7.17 -17.49
N SER A 26 -21.82 7.10 -17.46
CA SER A 26 -22.64 8.00 -16.63
C SER A 26 -22.82 7.45 -15.22
N ALA A 27 -22.78 8.34 -14.23
CA ALA A 27 -23.02 8.03 -12.84
C ALA A 27 -23.73 9.20 -12.13
N ARG A 28 -24.61 8.90 -11.19
CA ARG A 28 -25.24 9.91 -10.32
C ARG A 28 -24.27 10.43 -9.27
N ALA A 29 -23.38 9.57 -8.78
CA ALA A 29 -22.32 9.88 -7.83
C ALA A 29 -21.07 9.07 -8.17
N ILE A 30 -19.89 9.64 -7.91
CA ILE A 30 -18.58 9.04 -8.20
C ILE A 30 -17.81 8.92 -6.87
N VAL A 31 -17.19 7.76 -6.66
CA VAL A 31 -16.29 7.55 -5.52
C VAL A 31 -14.88 7.28 -6.03
N LEU A 32 -13.96 8.16 -5.66
CA LEU A 32 -12.53 7.99 -5.87
C LEU A 32 -11.96 7.13 -4.74
N ALA A 33 -11.94 5.81 -4.98
CA ALA A 33 -11.31 4.80 -4.12
C ALA A 33 -9.94 4.36 -4.69
N THR A 34 -9.16 5.32 -5.17
CA THR A 34 -7.83 5.09 -5.77
C THR A 34 -6.72 5.37 -4.75
N ASP A 35 -5.45 5.14 -5.12
CA ASP A 35 -4.34 5.74 -4.37
C ASP A 35 -4.43 7.28 -4.39
N GLY A 36 -3.78 7.92 -3.40
CA GLY A 36 -3.79 9.39 -3.27
C GLY A 36 -3.29 10.13 -4.51
N PRO A 37 -2.15 9.76 -5.12
CA PRO A 37 -1.68 10.40 -6.36
C PRO A 37 -2.69 10.35 -7.51
N ALA A 38 -3.37 9.22 -7.70
CA ALA A 38 -4.43 9.09 -8.69
C ALA A 38 -5.67 9.92 -8.32
N ALA A 39 -6.03 9.99 -7.03
CA ALA A 39 -7.15 10.79 -6.56
C ALA A 39 -6.91 12.29 -6.82
N THR A 40 -5.73 12.81 -6.49
CA THR A 40 -5.34 14.20 -6.78
C THR A 40 -5.29 14.48 -8.29
N ARG A 41 -4.83 13.52 -9.10
CA ARG A 41 -4.83 13.67 -10.57
C ARG A 41 -6.26 13.77 -11.13
N LEU A 42 -7.17 12.94 -10.63
CA LEU A 42 -8.56 12.91 -11.10
C LEU A 42 -9.38 14.08 -10.55
N ALA A 43 -9.10 14.54 -9.33
CA ALA A 43 -9.75 15.68 -8.69
C ALA A 43 -8.70 16.68 -8.18
N PRO A 44 -8.25 17.65 -9.02
CA PRO A 44 -7.19 18.60 -8.67
C PRO A 44 -7.47 19.49 -7.44
N GLY A 45 -8.72 19.61 -7.01
CA GLY A 45 -9.09 20.31 -5.76
C GLY A 45 -8.78 19.53 -4.48
N LEU A 46 -8.35 18.27 -4.58
CA LEU A 46 -8.00 17.42 -3.44
C LEU A 46 -6.58 17.72 -2.94
N ASN A 47 -6.45 17.97 -1.64
CA ASN A 47 -5.13 18.14 -1.02
C ASN A 47 -4.29 16.86 -1.13
N SER A 48 -3.14 16.96 -1.80
CA SER A 48 -2.17 15.88 -1.86
C SER A 48 -1.51 15.66 -0.50
N VAL A 49 -1.23 14.40 -0.16
CA VAL A 49 -0.42 14.02 0.99
C VAL A 49 0.87 13.34 0.51
N PRO A 50 2.02 13.57 1.15
CA PRO A 50 3.23 12.82 0.83
C PRO A 50 3.04 11.35 1.19
N TYR A 51 3.74 10.46 0.49
CA TYR A 51 3.71 9.02 0.73
C TYR A 51 5.09 8.47 1.08
N ARG A 52 5.10 7.46 1.95
CA ARG A 52 6.27 6.63 2.22
C ARG A 52 6.45 5.62 1.09
N ARG A 53 7.71 5.33 0.78
CA ARG A 53 8.10 4.29 -0.17
C ARG A 53 8.50 3.05 0.61
N VAL A 54 8.12 1.88 0.10
CA VAL A 54 8.52 0.59 0.66
C VAL A 54 9.03 -0.30 -0.45
N THR A 55 10.18 -0.92 -0.25
CA THR A 55 10.61 -2.06 -1.05
C THR A 55 10.46 -3.32 -0.22
N CYS A 56 9.72 -4.29 -0.74
CA CYS A 56 9.53 -5.60 -0.12
C CYS A 56 10.32 -6.63 -0.91
N LEU A 57 11.22 -7.36 -0.25
CA LEU A 57 11.98 -8.46 -0.83
C LEU A 57 11.51 -9.77 -0.22
N TYR A 58 11.15 -10.71 -1.08
CA TYR A 58 10.76 -12.06 -0.68
C TYR A 58 11.86 -13.06 -0.95
N TYR A 59 12.12 -13.92 0.02
CA TYR A 59 13.07 -15.02 -0.07
C TYR A 59 12.38 -16.34 0.29
N GLY A 60 12.77 -17.40 -0.41
CA GLY A 60 12.48 -18.77 -0.02
C GLY A 60 13.70 -19.34 0.70
N ALA A 61 13.50 -19.84 1.92
CA ALA A 61 14.55 -20.48 2.69
C ALA A 61 14.21 -21.96 2.97
N PRO A 62 15.21 -22.85 3.10
CA PRO A 62 14.97 -24.23 3.54
C PRO A 62 14.37 -24.28 4.95
N GLU A 63 14.95 -23.50 5.87
CA GLU A 63 14.59 -23.43 7.28
C GLU A 63 14.38 -21.97 7.71
N PRO A 64 13.61 -21.71 8.78
CA PRO A 64 13.42 -20.36 9.25
C PRO A 64 14.63 -19.90 10.08
N PRO A 65 15.05 -18.63 9.97
CA PRO A 65 16.17 -18.11 10.75
C PRO A 65 15.92 -18.03 12.26
N PHE A 66 14.66 -18.07 12.68
CA PHE A 66 14.22 -18.10 14.08
C PHE A 66 12.87 -18.80 14.18
N SER A 67 12.52 -19.29 15.37
CA SER A 67 11.24 -19.95 15.63
C SER A 67 10.20 -18.99 16.20
N GLY A 68 8.99 -19.03 15.67
CA GLY A 68 7.83 -18.25 16.09
C GLY A 68 7.31 -17.27 15.03
N PRO A 69 6.02 -16.91 15.07
CA PRO A 69 5.36 -15.97 14.16
C PRO A 69 5.67 -14.51 14.53
N PHE A 70 6.96 -14.16 14.55
CA PHE A 70 7.40 -12.84 15.00
C PHE A 70 7.65 -11.87 13.85
N LEU A 71 7.39 -10.59 14.13
CA LEU A 71 7.87 -9.47 13.35
C LEU A 71 9.19 -8.98 13.97
N LEU A 72 10.31 -9.26 13.30
CA LEU A 72 11.61 -8.76 13.69
C LEU A 72 11.72 -7.30 13.26
N LEU A 73 12.04 -6.42 14.20
CA LEU A 73 12.23 -4.99 13.97
C LEU A 73 13.72 -4.67 14.05
N ASN A 74 14.22 -3.88 13.11
CA ASN A 74 15.59 -3.37 13.18
C ASN A 74 15.66 -2.19 14.17
N GLY A 75 16.36 -2.39 15.28
CA GLY A 75 16.64 -1.35 16.28
C GLY A 75 18.06 -0.78 16.21
N GLU A 76 18.87 -1.21 15.24
CA GLU A 76 20.31 -0.88 15.16
C GLU A 76 20.58 0.49 14.51
N GLU A 77 19.54 1.16 14.00
CA GLU A 77 19.63 2.41 13.21
C GLU A 77 20.59 2.34 12.00
N ALA A 78 20.96 1.12 11.59
CA ALA A 78 21.92 0.84 10.54
C ALA A 78 21.35 -0.16 9.53
N GLY A 79 21.91 -0.13 8.32
CA GLY A 79 21.52 -1.01 7.21
C GLY A 79 20.14 -0.69 6.61
N PRO A 80 19.80 -1.33 5.48
CA PRO A 80 18.56 -1.02 4.76
C PRO A 80 17.29 -1.64 5.37
N ILE A 81 17.40 -2.75 6.10
CA ILE A 81 16.22 -3.50 6.55
C ILE A 81 15.54 -2.76 7.69
N ASN A 82 14.25 -2.52 7.56
CA ASN A 82 13.43 -1.96 8.64
C ASN A 82 12.78 -3.07 9.47
N ASN A 83 12.23 -4.09 8.81
CA ASN A 83 11.66 -5.25 9.48
C ASN A 83 11.69 -6.51 8.60
N LEU A 84 11.51 -7.65 9.25
CA LEU A 84 11.45 -8.97 8.63
C LEU A 84 10.42 -9.85 9.33
N CYS A 85 9.70 -10.68 8.58
CA CYS A 85 8.89 -11.76 9.16
C CYS A 85 8.96 -13.02 8.30
N VAL A 86 8.71 -14.17 8.92
CA VAL A 86 8.58 -15.46 8.23
C VAL A 86 7.09 -15.78 8.08
N LEU A 87 6.53 -15.48 6.92
CA LEU A 87 5.09 -15.57 6.68
C LEU A 87 4.53 -16.99 6.82
N THR A 88 5.31 -18.00 6.48
CA THR A 88 4.93 -19.43 6.62
C THR A 88 4.82 -19.88 8.08
N GLN A 89 5.44 -19.18 9.02
CA GLN A 89 5.24 -19.44 10.46
C GLN A 89 3.93 -18.85 10.99
N ILE A 90 3.32 -17.92 10.25
CA ILE A 90 2.00 -17.35 10.55
C ILE A 90 0.91 -18.14 9.83
N ALA A 91 1.11 -18.39 8.54
CA ALA A 91 0.20 -19.10 7.66
C ALA A 91 0.98 -20.13 6.83
N PRO A 92 1.05 -21.41 7.27
CA PRO A 92 1.79 -22.45 6.57
C PRO A 92 1.35 -22.65 5.10
N THR A 93 0.09 -22.32 4.78
CA THR A 93 -0.47 -22.40 3.43
C THR A 93 0.16 -21.45 2.41
N TYR A 94 1.04 -20.54 2.82
CA TYR A 94 1.80 -19.67 1.91
C TYR A 94 2.97 -20.39 1.21
N SER A 95 3.19 -21.67 1.52
CA SER A 95 4.14 -22.53 0.82
C SER A 95 3.55 -23.90 0.55
N THR A 96 3.73 -24.40 -0.67
CA THR A 96 3.36 -25.76 -1.07
C THR A 96 4.56 -26.72 -1.06
N THR A 97 5.75 -26.23 -0.72
CA THR A 97 7.01 -26.97 -0.84
C THR A 97 7.77 -27.11 0.48
N ASN A 98 7.09 -26.86 1.61
CA ASN A 98 7.66 -26.77 2.97
C ASN A 98 8.78 -25.73 3.15
N LYS A 99 9.19 -25.00 2.09
CA LYS A 99 10.09 -23.86 2.18
C LYS A 99 9.46 -22.73 2.99
N GLN A 100 10.31 -21.99 3.71
CA GLN A 100 9.90 -20.82 4.47
C GLN A 100 9.83 -19.59 3.57
N LEU A 101 8.74 -18.83 3.67
CA LEU A 101 8.58 -17.56 2.96
C LEU A 101 8.96 -16.40 3.87
N ILE A 102 10.09 -15.77 3.57
CA ILE A 102 10.63 -14.64 4.33
C ILE A 102 10.30 -13.35 3.60
N SER A 103 9.72 -12.39 4.32
CA SER A 103 9.41 -11.04 3.82
C SER A 103 10.30 -10.03 4.52
N VAL A 104 11.02 -9.23 3.73
CA VAL A 104 11.93 -8.18 4.21
C VAL A 104 11.46 -6.82 3.73
N SER A 105 11.19 -5.90 4.65
CA SER A 105 10.73 -4.55 4.32
C SER A 105 11.86 -3.53 4.48
N VAL A 106 12.04 -2.70 3.46
CA VAL A 106 12.98 -1.58 3.42
C VAL A 106 12.19 -0.29 3.23
N LEU A 107 12.42 0.72 4.08
CA LEU A 107 11.71 2.00 4.01
C LEU A 107 12.53 3.06 3.26
N ASN A 108 11.81 3.94 2.55
CA ASN A 108 12.32 5.19 1.97
C ASN A 108 13.62 5.04 1.17
N HIS A 109 13.84 3.88 0.56
CA HIS A 109 15.03 3.67 -0.21
C HIS A 109 15.04 4.52 -1.48
N ALA A 110 16.22 5.02 -1.85
CA ALA A 110 16.43 5.81 -3.06
C ALA A 110 16.14 4.98 -4.33
N ASP A 111 16.20 5.65 -5.48
CA ASP A 111 15.91 5.12 -6.80
C ASP A 111 16.49 3.69 -7.00
N PRO A 112 15.64 2.65 -7.18
CA PRO A 112 16.10 1.27 -7.32
C PRO A 112 16.97 1.03 -8.57
N SER A 113 17.04 1.99 -9.49
CA SER A 113 17.94 1.94 -10.65
C SER A 113 19.39 2.33 -10.34
N LYS A 114 19.67 2.88 -9.15
CA LYS A 114 20.98 3.49 -8.82
C LYS A 114 21.76 2.75 -7.73
N GLU A 115 21.18 1.74 -7.09
CA GLU A 115 21.76 1.16 -5.89
C GLU A 115 21.51 -0.35 -5.81
N ASP A 116 22.55 -1.12 -5.47
CA ASP A 116 22.47 -2.56 -5.26
C ASP A 116 21.78 -2.90 -3.93
N LEU A 117 20.53 -2.46 -3.76
CA LEU A 117 19.74 -2.68 -2.55
C LEU A 117 19.71 -4.16 -2.16
N ALA A 118 19.55 -5.06 -3.14
CA ALA A 118 19.52 -6.49 -2.90
C ALA A 118 20.83 -7.01 -2.28
N ILE A 119 21.99 -6.45 -2.68
CA ILE A 119 23.29 -6.82 -2.13
C ILE A 119 23.38 -6.37 -0.67
N ARG A 120 23.01 -5.12 -0.37
CA ARG A 120 23.08 -4.61 1.01
C ARG A 120 22.07 -5.27 1.94
N VAL A 121 20.86 -5.57 1.46
CA VAL A 121 19.88 -6.37 2.20
C VAL A 121 20.47 -7.75 2.48
N ARG A 122 21.05 -8.41 1.48
CA ARG A 122 21.67 -9.72 1.66
C ARG A 122 22.85 -9.68 2.64
N GLN A 123 23.64 -8.63 2.61
CA GLN A 123 24.73 -8.41 3.55
C GLN A 123 24.20 -8.27 4.98
N GLN A 124 23.21 -7.41 5.22
CA GLN A 124 22.64 -7.24 6.55
C GLN A 124 21.94 -8.52 7.05
N LEU A 125 21.25 -9.25 6.17
CA LEU A 125 20.70 -10.57 6.52
C LEU A 125 21.80 -11.54 6.97
N ARG A 126 22.94 -11.55 6.28
CA ARG A 126 24.10 -12.38 6.65
C ARG A 126 24.67 -11.96 8.00
N GLU A 127 24.72 -10.66 8.29
CA GLU A 127 25.15 -10.13 9.59
C GLU A 127 24.22 -10.61 10.72
N TRP A 128 22.91 -10.66 10.48
CA TRP A 128 21.93 -11.13 11.48
C TRP A 128 21.86 -12.65 11.65
N PHE A 129 21.94 -13.42 10.57
CA PHE A 129 21.61 -14.85 10.58
C PHE A 129 22.77 -15.76 10.18
N GLY A 130 23.92 -15.20 9.79
CA GLY A 130 25.08 -15.96 9.37
C GLY A 130 24.91 -16.63 8.01
N SER A 131 25.64 -17.74 7.81
CA SER A 131 25.80 -18.37 6.49
C SER A 131 24.57 -19.08 5.95
N GLN A 132 23.48 -19.19 6.71
CA GLN A 132 22.24 -19.80 6.23
C GLN A 132 21.56 -18.95 5.14
N VAL A 133 21.89 -17.66 5.05
CA VAL A 133 21.33 -16.72 4.07
C VAL A 133 21.83 -17.02 2.65
N GLU A 134 22.90 -17.79 2.51
CA GLU A 134 23.43 -18.26 1.24
C GLU A 134 22.43 -19.18 0.53
N ASP A 135 21.70 -19.99 1.30
CA ASP A 135 20.68 -20.91 0.78
C ASP A 135 19.34 -20.23 0.49
N TRP A 136 19.21 -18.94 0.82
CA TRP A 136 17.99 -18.18 0.57
C TRP A 136 17.89 -17.81 -0.91
N GLN A 137 16.79 -18.21 -1.52
CA GLN A 137 16.49 -17.97 -2.93
C GLN A 137 15.62 -16.72 -3.06
N PRO A 138 16.07 -15.67 -3.77
CA PRO A 138 15.21 -14.52 -4.08
C PRO A 138 13.99 -14.98 -4.88
N ILE A 139 12.79 -14.63 -4.42
CA ILE A 139 11.53 -14.95 -5.10
C ILE A 139 11.05 -13.75 -5.91
N ARG A 140 10.90 -12.61 -5.23
CA ARG A 140 10.36 -11.40 -5.85
C ARG A 140 10.71 -10.15 -5.05
N THR A 141 10.95 -9.06 -5.76
CA THR A 141 11.06 -7.72 -5.18
C THR A 141 9.89 -6.86 -5.68
N TYR A 142 9.24 -6.16 -4.77
CA TYR A 142 8.19 -5.18 -5.08
C TYR A 142 8.62 -3.80 -4.61
N HIS A 143 8.62 -2.84 -5.53
CA HIS A 143 8.85 -1.42 -5.24
C HIS A 143 7.51 -0.69 -5.20
N ILE A 144 7.10 -0.25 -4.01
CA ILE A 144 5.83 0.42 -3.79
C ILE A 144 6.14 1.90 -3.50
N THR A 145 5.89 2.75 -4.49
CA THR A 145 6.25 4.18 -4.45
C THR A 145 5.29 5.03 -3.64
N ALA A 146 4.05 4.56 -3.46
CA ALA A 146 3.02 5.18 -2.64
C ALA A 146 2.43 4.14 -1.69
N ALA A 147 3.25 3.66 -0.75
CA ALA A 147 2.89 2.52 0.11
C ALA A 147 2.00 2.89 1.29
N GLN A 148 2.24 4.07 1.89
CA GLN A 148 1.44 4.57 3.00
C GLN A 148 1.46 6.10 3.02
N PRO A 149 0.32 6.79 3.24
CA PRO A 149 0.32 8.22 3.42
C PRO A 149 1.13 8.61 4.66
N VAL A 150 1.88 9.70 4.57
CA VAL A 150 2.63 10.25 5.69
C VAL A 150 1.66 10.87 6.67
N GLN A 151 1.75 10.42 7.92
CA GLN A 151 0.99 10.94 9.07
C GLN A 151 2.02 11.30 10.15
N VAL A 152 2.20 12.58 10.42
CA VAL A 152 3.16 13.12 11.40
C VAL A 152 2.45 14.00 12.43
N PRO A 153 2.89 14.02 13.69
CA PRO A 153 2.37 14.94 14.69
C PRO A 153 2.62 16.42 14.33
N PRO A 154 1.68 17.34 14.65
CA PRO A 154 0.32 17.06 15.10
C PRO A 154 -0.53 16.52 13.95
N PHE A 155 -1.07 15.33 14.12
CA PHE A 155 -1.94 14.72 13.11
C PHE A 155 -3.39 15.12 13.39
N PRO A 156 -4.08 15.81 12.45
CA PRO A 156 -5.47 16.20 12.66
C PRO A 156 -6.35 14.97 12.84
N ASN A 157 -7.51 15.13 13.50
CA ASN A 157 -8.43 14.03 13.77
C ASN A 157 -8.71 13.22 12.47
N PRO A 158 -8.29 11.94 12.37
CA PRO A 158 -8.46 11.15 11.15
C PRO A 158 -9.93 11.03 10.75
N PHE A 159 -10.84 11.09 11.71
CA PHE A 159 -12.26 10.90 11.49
C PHE A 159 -12.99 12.18 11.01
N SER A 160 -12.30 13.33 10.98
CA SER A 160 -12.92 14.62 10.60
C SER A 160 -12.67 15.05 9.16
N ARG A 161 -11.89 14.29 8.37
CA ARG A 161 -11.65 14.63 6.95
C ARG A 161 -12.97 14.62 6.18
N GLN A 162 -13.21 15.52 5.23
CA GLN A 162 -14.43 15.44 4.42
C GLN A 162 -14.31 14.33 3.36
N THR A 163 -15.42 13.65 3.06
CA THR A 163 -15.52 12.66 1.97
C THR A 163 -15.81 13.34 0.64
N HIS A 164 -16.61 14.41 0.66
CA HIS A 164 -17.06 15.16 -0.50
C HIS A 164 -15.97 16.10 -1.01
N VAL A 165 -15.60 15.98 -2.28
CA VAL A 165 -14.55 16.79 -2.92
C VAL A 165 -15.15 17.92 -3.75
N GLN A 166 -16.17 17.59 -4.52
CA GLN A 166 -16.94 18.49 -5.37
C GLN A 166 -18.29 17.85 -5.65
N ASP A 167 -19.24 18.60 -6.19
CA ASP A 167 -20.62 18.14 -6.39
C ASP A 167 -20.69 16.79 -7.13
N GLY A 168 -21.27 15.78 -6.47
CA GLY A 168 -21.39 14.41 -6.98
C GLY A 168 -20.12 13.55 -6.92
N VAL A 169 -19.02 14.05 -6.36
CA VAL A 169 -17.73 13.34 -6.27
C VAL A 169 -17.24 13.24 -4.83
N PHE A 170 -16.97 12.00 -4.44
CA PHE A 170 -16.56 11.61 -3.10
C PHE A 170 -15.21 10.89 -3.14
N THR A 171 -14.49 10.86 -2.02
CA THR A 171 -13.22 10.14 -1.85
C THR A 171 -13.28 9.19 -0.66
N CYS A 172 -12.56 8.09 -0.80
CA CYS A 172 -12.23 7.20 0.31
C CYS A 172 -10.87 6.53 0.04
N GLY A 173 -10.25 6.03 1.09
CA GLY A 173 -8.93 5.44 1.04
C GLY A 173 -8.17 5.59 2.35
N ASP A 174 -6.98 5.02 2.40
CA ASP A 174 -6.05 5.14 3.53
C ASP A 174 -5.63 6.60 3.81
N PHE A 175 -5.65 7.47 2.80
CA PHE A 175 -5.43 8.91 2.94
C PHE A 175 -6.66 9.68 3.46
N CYS A 176 -7.83 9.06 3.60
CA CYS A 176 -9.05 9.71 4.07
C CYS A 176 -9.31 9.55 5.58
N ALA A 177 -8.52 8.74 6.28
CA ALA A 177 -8.63 8.53 7.73
C ALA A 177 -7.25 8.20 8.36
N THR A 178 -7.13 7.08 9.08
CA THR A 178 -5.84 6.51 9.46
C THR A 178 -5.23 5.77 8.25
N GLY A 179 -3.91 5.83 8.09
CA GLY A 179 -3.18 5.19 6.98
C GLY A 179 -3.10 3.66 7.11
N THR A 180 -4.24 3.03 7.37
CA THR A 180 -4.40 1.61 7.69
C THR A 180 -5.54 1.01 6.87
N ILE A 181 -5.61 -0.32 6.81
CA ILE A 181 -6.73 -1.03 6.17
C ILE A 181 -8.06 -0.66 6.84
N ASP A 182 -8.10 -0.61 8.17
CA ASP A 182 -9.29 -0.24 8.92
C ASP A 182 -9.72 1.20 8.61
N GLY A 183 -8.78 2.14 8.56
CA GLY A 183 -9.03 3.52 8.16
C GLY A 183 -9.60 3.64 6.75
N ALA A 184 -9.07 2.88 5.80
CA ALA A 184 -9.60 2.83 4.44
C ALA A 184 -11.04 2.30 4.40
N LEU A 185 -11.33 1.18 5.09
CA LEU A 185 -12.67 0.60 5.20
C LEU A 185 -13.67 1.55 5.87
N PHE A 186 -13.26 2.17 6.98
CA PHE A 186 -14.04 3.19 7.67
C PHE A 186 -14.39 4.35 6.74
N SER A 187 -13.40 4.87 6.02
CA SER A 187 -13.61 5.98 5.08
C SER A 187 -14.58 5.61 3.95
N GLY A 188 -14.52 4.37 3.46
CA GLY A 188 -15.41 3.86 2.41
C GLY A 188 -16.86 3.75 2.89
N ARG A 189 -17.08 3.26 4.11
CA ARG A 189 -18.42 3.23 4.73
C ARG A 189 -18.99 4.65 4.83
N ARG A 190 -18.20 5.58 5.35
CA ARG A 190 -18.64 6.98 5.51
C ARG A 190 -18.97 7.64 4.17
N ALA A 191 -18.15 7.42 3.14
CA ALA A 191 -18.44 7.92 1.80
C ALA A 191 -19.78 7.39 1.28
N ALA A 192 -20.08 6.10 1.48
CA ALA A 192 -21.37 5.53 1.09
C ALA A 192 -22.56 6.17 1.84
N GLU A 193 -22.42 6.44 3.14
CA GLU A 193 -23.45 7.11 3.94
C GLU A 193 -23.69 8.56 3.50
N ASP A 194 -22.63 9.28 3.15
CA ASP A 194 -22.73 10.66 2.67
C ASP A 194 -23.34 10.73 1.26
N ILE A 195 -22.97 9.80 0.38
CA ILE A 195 -23.60 9.66 -0.96
C ILE A 195 -25.09 9.40 -0.83
N ARG A 196 -25.50 8.53 0.10
CA ARG A 196 -26.93 8.23 0.30
C ARG A 196 -27.70 9.51 0.66
N LYS A 197 -27.19 10.32 1.59
CA LYS A 197 -27.81 11.59 1.99
C LYS A 197 -27.82 12.60 0.84
N TRP A 198 -26.71 12.70 0.10
CA TRP A 198 -26.59 13.64 -1.01
C TRP A 198 -27.53 13.29 -2.17
N LEU A 199 -27.73 12.01 -2.48
CA LEU A 199 -28.68 11.55 -3.52
C LEU A 199 -30.16 11.74 -3.14
N GLU A 200 -30.45 11.98 -1.86
CA GLU A 200 -31.79 12.26 -1.31
C GLU A 200 -32.11 13.77 -1.29
N THR A 201 -31.10 14.62 -1.54
CA THR A 201 -31.23 16.09 -1.63
C THR A 201 -31.51 16.49 -3.08
#